data_AF-A0A517QY57-F1
#
_entry.id   AF-A0A517QY57-F1
#
_cell.length_a   1.000
_cell.length_b   1.000
_cell.length_c   1.000
_cell.angle_alpha   90.00
_cell.angle_beta   90.00
_cell.angle_gamma   90.00
#
_symmetry.space_group_name_H-M   'P 1'
#
loop_
_entity.id
_entity.type
_entity.pdbx_description
1 polymer ?
#
loop_
_entity_poly.entity_id
_entity_poly.type
_entity_poly.pdbx_seq_one_letter_code
_entity_poly.pdbx_strand_id
1 'polypeptide(L)'
;MVSRVIAGLLFVGLLAPLAQAQLADPAEQAAWEQIADRFKTDPVEKPDRSGKRKEYTVKNLKAAKKDIGTCTITYDPASGHVIYVTSNSAGFSNEEFKPFAAFTELQRLTLWHNSNGFDRSQPIENFDASGLKYLTELDQLSNVTLAGGGFGDGGLKACADLDQLKSLRIWHVQATDEGMAHLRNHPTLETIQMGAWWEGKTGDKTLEHLSTCPNLKHIKLGEAILTWEGGLKHLVQRADTLKVVDLDNALVEPADVEKLREALPNAKVEWKGLAAAGKAITARPWTKAKAEKWMPAEWIDRAVNAAQ
;
A
#
# COMPACT_ATOMS: atom_id res chain seq x y z
N MET A 1 31.30 -55.62 -47.29
CA MET A 1 31.56 -54.31 -46.66
C MET A 1 30.31 -53.89 -45.92
N VAL A 2 30.42 -53.75 -44.61
CA VAL A 2 29.32 -53.51 -43.66
C VAL A 2 28.83 -52.07 -43.82
N SER A 3 27.54 -51.86 -44.12
CA SER A 3 26.91 -50.54 -44.04
C SER A 3 25.85 -50.56 -42.94
N ARG A 4 26.16 -49.86 -41.84
CA ARG A 4 25.27 -49.68 -40.69
C ARG A 4 24.24 -48.61 -41.03
N VAL A 5 22.96 -48.97 -41.00
CA VAL A 5 21.86 -48.00 -40.94
C VAL A 5 21.76 -47.51 -39.50
N ILE A 6 22.16 -46.26 -39.26
CA ILE A 6 21.90 -45.56 -38.00
C ILE A 6 20.55 -44.85 -38.17
N ALA A 7 19.50 -45.41 -37.57
CA ALA A 7 18.25 -44.71 -37.35
C ALA A 7 18.46 -43.71 -36.22
N GLY A 8 18.66 -42.43 -36.57
CA GLY A 8 18.67 -41.33 -35.60
C GLY A 8 17.24 -41.08 -35.11
N LEU A 9 16.89 -41.60 -33.94
CA LEU A 9 15.78 -41.07 -33.18
C LEU A 9 16.11 -39.63 -32.77
N LEU A 10 15.43 -38.67 -33.40
CA LEU A 10 15.28 -37.31 -32.90
C LEU A 10 14.55 -37.39 -31.55
N PHE A 11 15.33 -37.38 -30.47
CA PHE A 11 14.83 -37.08 -29.14
C PHE A 11 14.46 -35.60 -29.14
N VAL A 12 13.20 -35.29 -29.50
CA VAL A 12 12.58 -34.04 -29.09
C VAL A 12 12.39 -34.19 -27.59
N GLY A 13 13.39 -33.75 -26.82
CA GLY A 13 13.23 -33.56 -25.39
C GLY A 13 12.11 -32.56 -25.19
N LEU A 14 10.90 -33.04 -24.91
CA LEU A 14 9.93 -32.25 -24.17
C LEU A 14 10.62 -31.90 -22.85
N LEU A 15 11.16 -30.69 -22.79
CA LEU A 15 11.36 -30.02 -21.52
C LEU A 15 10.00 -30.09 -20.82
N ALA A 16 9.91 -30.88 -19.75
CA ALA A 16 8.77 -30.80 -18.86
C ALA A 16 8.59 -29.31 -18.51
N PRO A 17 7.37 -28.74 -18.58
CA PRO A 17 7.20 -27.36 -18.20
C PRO A 17 7.71 -27.20 -16.76
N LEU A 18 8.69 -26.31 -16.60
CA LEU A 18 9.17 -25.85 -15.31
C LEU A 18 7.95 -25.47 -14.46
N ALA A 19 7.94 -25.87 -13.19
CA ALA A 19 6.76 -25.86 -12.31
C ALA A 19 5.94 -24.57 -12.41
N GLN A 20 4.89 -24.60 -13.25
CA GLN A 20 3.88 -23.56 -13.29
C GLN A 20 3.06 -23.65 -12.01
N ALA A 21 2.55 -22.52 -11.51
CA ALA A 21 1.54 -22.57 -10.46
C ALA A 21 0.37 -23.44 -10.94
N GLN A 22 -0.24 -24.21 -10.04
CA GLN A 22 -1.39 -25.04 -10.34
C GLN A 22 -2.58 -24.50 -9.56
N LEU A 23 -3.12 -23.36 -10.02
CA LEU A 23 -4.36 -22.83 -9.47
C LEU A 23 -5.54 -23.66 -9.97
N ALA A 24 -6.53 -23.87 -9.10
CA ALA A 24 -7.70 -24.69 -9.41
C ALA A 24 -8.64 -24.00 -10.41
N ASP A 25 -8.75 -22.67 -10.32
CA ASP A 25 -9.58 -21.86 -11.20
C ASP A 25 -8.81 -21.48 -12.49
N PRO A 26 -9.34 -21.79 -13.69
CA PRO A 26 -8.67 -21.48 -14.95
C PRO A 26 -8.49 -19.98 -15.23
N ALA A 27 -9.42 -19.12 -14.77
CA ALA A 27 -9.32 -17.69 -14.95
C ALA A 27 -8.24 -17.11 -14.03
N GLU A 28 -8.15 -17.58 -12.78
CA GLU A 28 -7.07 -17.21 -11.87
C GLU A 28 -5.71 -17.69 -12.38
N GLN A 29 -5.65 -18.92 -12.92
CA GLN A 29 -4.45 -19.47 -13.55
C GLN A 29 -3.97 -18.58 -14.70
N ALA A 30 -4.86 -18.25 -15.64
CA ALA A 30 -4.53 -17.39 -16.77
C ALA A 30 -4.08 -15.98 -16.33
N ALA A 31 -4.76 -15.40 -15.33
CA ALA A 31 -4.38 -14.12 -14.75
C ALA A 31 -2.99 -14.18 -14.10
N TRP A 32 -2.70 -15.24 -13.34
CA TRP A 32 -1.39 -15.43 -12.74
C TRP A 32 -0.29 -15.64 -13.77
N GLU A 33 -0.54 -16.40 -14.83
CA GLU A 33 0.41 -16.57 -15.94
C GLU A 33 0.74 -15.23 -16.61
N GLN A 34 -0.27 -14.38 -16.84
CA GLN A 34 -0.06 -13.03 -17.37
C GLN A 34 0.80 -12.16 -16.44
N ILE A 35 0.57 -12.25 -15.11
CA ILE A 35 1.37 -11.52 -14.12
C ILE A 35 2.81 -12.07 -14.06
N ALA A 36 2.94 -13.40 -14.04
CA ALA A 36 4.20 -14.12 -13.91
C ALA A 36 5.12 -13.89 -15.11
N ASP A 37 4.57 -13.79 -16.33
CA ASP A 37 5.35 -13.50 -17.54
C ASP A 37 6.07 -12.14 -17.49
N ARG A 38 5.71 -11.26 -16.56
CA ARG A 38 6.43 -9.99 -16.35
C ARG A 38 7.79 -10.20 -15.67
N PHE A 39 8.08 -11.39 -15.15
CA PHE A 39 9.23 -11.70 -14.32
C PHE A 39 10.16 -12.74 -14.96
N LYS A 40 11.45 -12.72 -14.61
CA LYS A 40 12.47 -13.61 -15.20
C LYS A 40 12.47 -15.01 -14.61
N THR A 41 11.94 -15.18 -13.39
CA THR A 41 11.94 -16.49 -12.73
C THR A 41 10.59 -17.16 -12.88
N ASP A 42 10.60 -18.49 -12.98
CA ASP A 42 9.40 -19.30 -12.84
C ASP A 42 8.78 -19.13 -11.43
N PRO A 43 7.46 -19.36 -11.29
CA PRO A 43 6.80 -19.35 -10.00
C PRO A 43 7.40 -20.40 -9.05
N VAL A 44 7.80 -19.97 -7.87
CA VAL A 44 8.27 -20.87 -6.81
C VAL A 44 7.17 -21.02 -5.75
N GLU A 45 6.72 -22.26 -5.53
CA GLU A 45 5.80 -22.61 -4.44
C GLU A 45 6.54 -22.67 -3.10
N LYS A 46 5.96 -22.08 -2.06
CA LYS A 46 6.43 -22.18 -0.67
C LYS A 46 5.25 -22.00 0.30
N PRO A 47 5.35 -22.46 1.56
CA PRO A 47 4.35 -22.12 2.57
C PRO A 47 4.35 -20.62 2.87
N ASP A 48 3.18 -20.07 3.21
CA ASP A 48 3.08 -18.74 3.78
C ASP A 48 3.71 -18.69 5.18
N ARG A 49 3.81 -17.49 5.78
CA ARG A 49 4.41 -17.33 7.12
C ARG A 49 3.70 -18.16 8.20
N SER A 50 2.41 -18.47 8.04
CA SER A 50 1.66 -19.27 9.00
C SER A 50 1.85 -20.77 8.81
N GLY A 51 2.39 -21.20 7.67
CA GLY A 51 2.48 -22.60 7.26
C GLY A 51 1.15 -23.22 6.84
N LYS A 52 0.04 -22.46 6.89
CA LYS A 52 -1.31 -22.97 6.62
C LYS A 52 -1.75 -22.78 5.18
N ARG A 53 -1.11 -21.86 4.46
CA ARG A 53 -1.40 -21.55 3.05
C ARG A 53 -0.14 -21.74 2.24
N LYS A 54 -0.29 -21.68 0.91
CA LYS A 54 0.88 -21.62 0.05
C LYS A 54 0.90 -20.36 -0.78
N GLU A 55 2.11 -20.04 -1.21
CA GLU A 55 2.46 -18.86 -1.98
C GLU A 55 3.17 -19.29 -3.25
N TYR A 56 2.82 -18.66 -4.37
CA TYR A 56 3.63 -18.70 -5.59
C TYR A 56 4.33 -17.35 -5.75
N THR A 57 5.66 -17.36 -5.77
CA THR A 57 6.45 -16.14 -5.93
C THR A 57 7.21 -16.15 -7.26
N VAL A 58 7.11 -15.04 -8.00
CA VAL A 58 7.99 -14.71 -9.12
C VAL A 58 8.88 -13.52 -8.77
N LYS A 59 10.07 -13.45 -9.38
CA LYS A 59 11.12 -12.47 -9.07
C LYS A 59 11.77 -11.92 -10.33
N ASN A 60 12.44 -10.78 -10.16
CA ASN A 60 13.24 -10.10 -11.16
C ASN A 60 12.38 -9.65 -12.34
N LEU A 61 11.74 -8.49 -12.20
CA LEU A 61 10.92 -7.85 -13.24
C LEU A 61 11.75 -7.72 -14.54
N LYS A 62 11.24 -8.23 -15.66
CA LYS A 62 11.92 -8.20 -16.97
C LYS A 62 12.23 -6.77 -17.42
N ALA A 63 11.32 -5.82 -17.14
CA ALA A 63 11.47 -4.42 -17.48
C ALA A 63 12.51 -3.65 -16.61
N ALA A 64 12.95 -4.23 -15.48
CA ALA A 64 13.91 -3.58 -14.61
C ALA A 64 15.36 -3.81 -15.06
N LYS A 65 16.20 -2.77 -14.93
CA LYS A 65 17.64 -2.85 -15.26
C LYS A 65 18.46 -3.75 -14.31
N LYS A 66 17.94 -4.00 -13.11
CA LYS A 66 18.56 -4.82 -12.07
C LYS A 66 17.62 -5.98 -11.71
N ASP A 67 18.16 -7.01 -11.10
CA ASP A 67 17.37 -8.11 -10.55
C ASP A 67 16.64 -7.65 -9.28
N ILE A 68 15.48 -7.03 -9.52
CA ILE A 68 14.59 -6.48 -8.52
C ILE A 68 13.16 -6.80 -8.92
N GLY A 69 12.23 -6.62 -7.99
CA GLY A 69 10.83 -6.87 -8.27
C GLY A 69 10.42 -8.26 -7.83
N THR A 70 9.32 -8.34 -7.11
CA THR A 70 8.68 -9.60 -6.72
C THR A 70 7.18 -9.44 -6.82
N CYS A 71 6.50 -10.51 -7.21
CA CYS A 71 5.06 -10.64 -7.06
C CYS A 71 4.77 -12.01 -6.46
N THR A 72 3.86 -12.06 -5.49
CA THR A 72 3.46 -13.26 -4.78
C THR A 72 1.94 -13.29 -4.69
N ILE A 73 1.36 -14.41 -5.10
CA ILE A 73 -0.02 -14.76 -4.78
C ILE A 73 -0.02 -15.74 -3.60
N THR A 74 -0.96 -15.58 -2.69
CA THR A 74 -1.26 -16.55 -1.63
C THR A 74 -2.62 -17.15 -1.92
N TYR A 75 -2.69 -18.48 -1.97
CA TYR A 75 -3.96 -19.18 -2.20
C TYR A 75 -4.43 -19.88 -0.93
N ASP A 76 -5.75 -20.00 -0.76
CA ASP A 76 -6.35 -20.78 0.30
C ASP A 76 -6.51 -22.24 -0.15
N PRO A 77 -5.87 -23.23 0.50
CA PRO A 77 -6.06 -24.63 0.14
C PRO A 77 -7.49 -25.14 0.31
N ALA A 78 -8.31 -24.49 1.13
CA ALA A 78 -9.68 -24.91 1.36
C ALA A 78 -10.61 -24.51 0.19
N SER A 79 -10.48 -23.28 -0.31
CA SER A 79 -11.30 -22.80 -1.44
C SER A 79 -10.65 -23.03 -2.80
N GLY A 80 -9.32 -23.16 -2.84
CA GLY A 80 -8.55 -23.29 -4.09
C GLY A 80 -8.28 -21.94 -4.78
N HIS A 81 -8.71 -20.83 -4.17
CA HIS A 81 -8.66 -19.49 -4.76
C HIS A 81 -7.53 -18.63 -4.21
N VAL A 82 -7.07 -17.67 -5.03
CA VAL A 82 -6.14 -16.63 -4.63
C VAL A 82 -6.82 -15.63 -3.70
N ILE A 83 -6.31 -15.53 -2.47
CA ILE A 83 -6.86 -14.65 -1.44
C ILE A 83 -5.99 -13.44 -1.17
N TYR A 84 -4.67 -13.49 -1.41
CA TYR A 84 -3.77 -12.34 -1.25
C TYR A 84 -2.88 -12.14 -2.47
N VAL A 85 -2.64 -10.88 -2.82
CA VAL A 85 -1.60 -10.46 -3.76
C VAL A 85 -0.65 -9.52 -3.02
N THR A 86 0.65 -9.84 -3.05
CA THR A 86 1.71 -8.98 -2.52
C THR A 86 2.77 -8.75 -3.59
N SER A 87 3.18 -7.51 -3.80
CA SER A 87 4.28 -7.18 -4.69
C SER A 87 5.26 -6.21 -4.06
N ASN A 88 6.49 -6.19 -4.56
CA ASN A 88 7.50 -5.20 -4.23
C ASN A 88 8.28 -4.84 -5.49
N SER A 89 8.32 -3.57 -5.90
CA SER A 89 8.98 -3.11 -7.14
C SER A 89 8.58 -3.90 -8.38
N ALA A 90 7.29 -4.17 -8.50
CA ALA A 90 6.73 -4.96 -9.58
C ALA A 90 6.29 -4.13 -10.81
N GLY A 91 6.45 -2.81 -10.80
CA GLY A 91 6.28 -1.99 -11.99
C GLY A 91 4.89 -2.04 -12.63
N PHE A 92 3.81 -2.31 -11.89
CA PHE A 92 2.46 -2.40 -12.48
C PHE A 92 1.96 -1.02 -12.92
N SER A 93 1.65 -0.84 -14.20
CA SER A 93 0.84 0.27 -14.72
C SER A 93 -0.63 0.13 -14.32
N ASN A 94 -1.42 1.18 -14.50
CA ASN A 94 -2.86 1.15 -14.18
C ASN A 94 -3.62 0.04 -14.94
N GLU A 95 -3.25 -0.26 -16.19
CA GLU A 95 -3.91 -1.30 -16.99
C GLU A 95 -3.55 -2.72 -16.53
N GLU A 96 -2.36 -2.90 -15.95
CA GLU A 96 -1.89 -4.20 -15.47
C GLU A 96 -2.50 -4.61 -14.12
N PHE A 97 -3.48 -3.85 -13.61
CA PHE A 97 -4.32 -4.25 -12.47
C PHE A 97 -5.48 -5.14 -12.91
N LYS A 98 -5.88 -5.11 -14.20
CA LYS A 98 -6.99 -5.92 -14.73
C LYS A 98 -6.90 -7.41 -14.39
N PRO A 99 -5.74 -8.07 -14.48
CA PRO A 99 -5.66 -9.50 -14.16
C PRO A 99 -6.02 -9.81 -12.71
N PHE A 100 -5.82 -8.88 -11.77
CA PHE A 100 -6.19 -9.10 -10.36
C PHE A 100 -7.70 -9.26 -10.16
N ALA A 101 -8.54 -8.79 -11.10
CA ALA A 101 -9.99 -8.96 -11.04
C ALA A 101 -10.44 -10.42 -11.19
N ALA A 102 -9.57 -11.31 -11.71
CA ALA A 102 -9.87 -12.73 -11.78
C ALA A 102 -9.84 -13.41 -10.39
N PHE A 103 -9.14 -12.83 -9.42
CA PHE A 103 -9.02 -13.35 -8.06
C PHE A 103 -10.27 -12.98 -7.25
N THR A 104 -11.38 -13.67 -7.50
CA THR A 104 -12.70 -13.32 -6.97
C THR A 104 -12.81 -13.39 -5.45
N GLU A 105 -11.96 -14.18 -4.79
CA GLU A 105 -11.85 -14.25 -3.33
C GLU A 105 -10.73 -13.36 -2.76
N LEU A 106 -10.18 -12.43 -3.54
CA LEU A 106 -9.08 -11.57 -3.11
C LEU A 106 -9.51 -10.72 -1.89
N GLN A 107 -8.85 -10.96 -0.77
CA GLN A 107 -9.08 -10.26 0.49
C GLN A 107 -8.08 -9.12 0.72
N ARG A 108 -6.85 -9.29 0.22
CA ARG A 108 -5.74 -8.35 0.47
C ARG A 108 -4.93 -8.09 -0.79
N LEU A 109 -4.78 -6.81 -1.09
CA LEU A 109 -3.82 -6.32 -2.07
C LEU A 109 -2.74 -5.48 -1.37
N THR A 110 -1.48 -5.82 -1.59
CA THR A 110 -0.34 -5.12 -0.99
C THR A 110 0.72 -4.83 -2.04
N LEU A 111 0.95 -3.55 -2.32
CA LEU A 111 1.90 -3.09 -3.33
C LEU A 111 2.98 -2.24 -2.67
N TRP A 112 4.20 -2.77 -2.59
CA TRP A 112 5.38 -2.05 -2.11
C TRP A 112 6.19 -1.50 -3.28
N HIS A 113 6.66 -0.27 -3.15
CA HIS A 113 7.58 0.41 -4.04
C HIS A 113 7.24 0.20 -5.52
N ASN A 114 5.98 0.43 -5.93
CA ASN A 114 5.53 0.12 -7.29
C ASN A 114 6.19 1.06 -8.31
N SER A 115 7.30 0.59 -8.86
CA SER A 115 8.19 1.28 -9.78
C SER A 115 9.05 0.26 -10.53
N ASN A 116 9.75 0.69 -11.58
CA ASN A 116 10.70 -0.14 -12.33
C ASN A 116 12.12 -0.13 -11.71
N GLY A 117 12.22 0.25 -10.43
CA GLY A 117 13.47 0.58 -9.73
C GLY A 117 13.25 0.91 -8.25
N PHE A 118 14.22 0.65 -7.37
CA PHE A 118 14.19 1.15 -5.98
C PHE A 118 14.23 2.68 -5.89
N ASP A 119 14.74 3.33 -6.93
CA ASP A 119 14.86 4.78 -7.04
C ASP A 119 13.82 5.33 -8.02
N ARG A 120 13.18 6.44 -7.64
CA ARG A 120 12.19 7.19 -8.43
C ARG A 120 12.75 7.73 -9.76
N SER A 121 14.03 7.49 -10.07
CA SER A 121 14.63 7.72 -11.38
C SER A 121 14.01 6.90 -12.51
N GLN A 122 13.16 5.91 -12.20
CA GLN A 122 12.37 5.16 -13.20
C GLN A 122 10.90 5.06 -12.77
N PRO A 123 10.13 6.17 -12.84
CA PRO A 123 8.71 6.13 -12.54
C PRO A 123 7.98 5.32 -13.60
N ILE A 124 6.84 4.74 -13.20
CA ILE A 124 5.86 4.23 -14.18
C ILE A 124 5.11 5.45 -14.69
N GLU A 125 5.17 5.69 -16.00
CA GLU A 125 4.51 6.83 -16.61
C GLU A 125 3.00 6.79 -16.35
N ASN A 126 2.43 7.92 -15.95
CA ASN A 126 0.99 8.08 -15.68
C ASN A 126 0.43 7.08 -14.65
N PHE A 127 1.24 6.66 -13.67
CA PHE A 127 0.78 5.79 -12.59
C PHE A 127 0.36 6.58 -11.35
N ASP A 128 -0.91 6.44 -10.99
CA ASP A 128 -1.55 7.00 -9.78
C ASP A 128 -2.35 5.95 -9.00
N ALA A 129 -2.34 4.69 -9.46
CA ALA A 129 -3.19 3.58 -9.02
C ALA A 129 -4.69 3.72 -9.27
N SER A 130 -5.11 4.56 -10.20
CA SER A 130 -6.49 4.53 -10.72
C SER A 130 -6.88 3.17 -11.33
N GLY A 131 -5.91 2.31 -11.64
CA GLY A 131 -6.12 0.90 -12.01
C GLY A 131 -6.86 0.06 -10.95
N LEU A 132 -6.90 0.49 -9.68
CA LEU A 132 -7.70 -0.16 -8.64
C LEU A 132 -9.21 -0.18 -8.97
N LYS A 133 -9.69 0.68 -9.89
CA LYS A 133 -11.06 0.67 -10.38
C LYS A 133 -11.49 -0.67 -11.00
N TYR A 134 -10.53 -1.51 -11.43
CA TYR A 134 -10.84 -2.84 -11.97
C TYR A 134 -11.22 -3.84 -10.87
N LEU A 135 -11.07 -3.47 -9.59
CA LEU A 135 -11.24 -4.35 -8.44
C LEU A 135 -12.47 -4.01 -7.60
N THR A 136 -13.34 -3.10 -8.07
CA THR A 136 -14.54 -2.65 -7.33
C THR A 136 -15.56 -3.76 -7.11
N GLU A 137 -15.61 -4.73 -8.01
CA GLU A 137 -16.51 -5.88 -7.93
C GLU A 137 -15.96 -7.03 -7.04
N LEU A 138 -14.81 -6.84 -6.37
CA LEU A 138 -14.25 -7.86 -5.49
C LEU A 138 -14.84 -7.76 -4.08
N ASP A 139 -15.92 -8.50 -3.85
CA ASP A 139 -16.73 -8.49 -2.61
C ASP A 139 -15.96 -8.87 -1.33
N GLN A 140 -14.73 -9.37 -1.44
CA GLN A 140 -13.90 -9.74 -0.30
C GLN A 140 -12.72 -8.78 -0.07
N LEU A 141 -12.45 -7.87 -1.01
CA LEU A 141 -11.28 -7.00 -0.97
C LEU A 141 -11.46 -5.93 0.12
N SER A 142 -10.94 -6.24 1.30
CA SER A 142 -11.13 -5.41 2.50
C SER A 142 -9.84 -4.79 3.02
N ASN A 143 -8.68 -5.21 2.51
CA ASN A 143 -7.38 -4.71 2.92
C ASN A 143 -6.54 -4.27 1.70
N VAL A 144 -6.32 -2.96 1.58
CA VAL A 144 -5.44 -2.39 0.55
C VAL A 144 -4.25 -1.70 1.21
N THR A 145 -3.04 -2.05 0.77
CA THR A 145 -1.80 -1.37 1.18
C THR A 145 -1.05 -0.89 -0.05
N LEU A 146 -0.83 0.41 -0.15
CA LEU A 146 -0.09 1.07 -1.24
C LEU A 146 1.09 1.83 -0.62
N ALA A 147 2.31 1.35 -0.80
CA ALA A 147 3.44 1.82 -0.03
C ALA A 147 4.63 2.10 -0.93
N GLY A 148 5.01 3.36 -1.12
CA GLY A 148 6.09 3.76 -2.00
C GLY A 148 5.72 3.59 -3.47
N GLY A 149 5.82 4.67 -4.24
CA GLY A 149 5.45 4.69 -5.66
C GLY A 149 4.75 6.00 -6.02
N GLY A 150 4.21 6.06 -7.24
CA GLY A 150 3.45 7.21 -7.75
C GLY A 150 2.00 7.28 -7.27
N PHE A 151 1.62 6.54 -6.23
CA PHE A 151 0.25 6.53 -5.70
C PHE A 151 -0.22 7.95 -5.34
N GLY A 152 -1.37 8.37 -5.87
CA GLY A 152 -1.91 9.72 -5.68
C GLY A 152 -3.43 9.72 -5.56
N ASP A 153 -4.03 10.88 -5.83
CA ASP A 153 -5.45 11.12 -5.58
C ASP A 153 -6.37 10.27 -6.48
N GLY A 154 -5.94 9.93 -7.70
CA GLY A 154 -6.69 9.00 -8.56
C GLY A 154 -6.79 7.59 -7.97
N GLY A 155 -5.76 7.12 -7.27
CA GLY A 155 -5.79 5.87 -6.50
C GLY A 155 -6.70 5.95 -5.28
N LEU A 156 -6.75 7.10 -4.59
CA LEU A 156 -7.70 7.33 -3.49
C LEU A 156 -9.14 7.33 -3.98
N LYS A 157 -9.41 7.93 -5.14
CA LYS A 157 -10.73 7.82 -5.77
C LYS A 157 -11.11 6.36 -6.01
N ALA A 158 -10.22 5.56 -6.60
CA ALA A 158 -10.53 4.16 -6.84
C ALA A 158 -10.71 3.37 -5.54
N CYS A 159 -9.96 3.69 -4.48
CA CYS A 159 -10.17 3.10 -3.15
C CYS A 159 -11.54 3.46 -2.55
N ALA A 160 -12.07 4.64 -2.85
CA ALA A 160 -13.39 5.06 -2.37
C ALA A 160 -14.54 4.26 -2.99
N ASP A 161 -14.32 3.70 -4.18
CA ASP A 161 -15.27 2.87 -4.90
C ASP A 161 -15.16 1.37 -4.48
N LEU A 162 -14.31 1.02 -3.49
CA LEU A 162 -14.19 -0.33 -2.94
C LEU A 162 -15.11 -0.51 -1.73
N ASP A 163 -16.38 -0.87 -1.97
CA ASP A 163 -17.44 -0.91 -0.95
C ASP A 163 -17.17 -1.78 0.28
N GLN A 164 -16.24 -2.74 0.17
CA GLN A 164 -15.87 -3.67 1.24
C GLN A 164 -14.56 -3.28 1.96
N LEU A 165 -13.94 -2.16 1.58
CA LEU A 165 -12.67 -1.71 2.13
C LEU A 165 -12.80 -1.39 3.61
N LYS A 166 -12.12 -2.17 4.46
CA LYS A 166 -12.07 -1.97 5.91
C LYS A 166 -10.76 -1.33 6.36
N SER A 167 -9.69 -1.55 5.62
CA SER A 167 -8.36 -1.08 5.98
C SER A 167 -7.60 -0.57 4.77
N LEU A 168 -7.35 0.74 4.75
CA LEU A 168 -6.47 1.38 3.79
C LEU A 168 -5.17 1.78 4.47
N ARG A 169 -4.04 1.34 3.93
CA ARG A 169 -2.72 1.79 4.36
C ARG A 169 -1.98 2.40 3.20
N ILE A 170 -1.60 3.67 3.34
CA ILE A 170 -0.82 4.38 2.34
C ILE A 170 0.47 4.92 2.97
N TRP A 171 1.61 4.58 2.39
CA TRP A 171 2.91 4.95 2.93
C TRP A 171 3.79 5.55 1.85
N HIS A 172 4.47 6.65 2.12
CA HIS A 172 5.40 7.27 1.17
C HIS A 172 4.77 7.54 -0.22
N VAL A 173 3.50 7.95 -0.22
CA VAL A 173 2.68 8.24 -1.41
C VAL A 173 2.56 9.75 -1.66
N GLN A 174 1.99 10.14 -2.80
CA GLN A 174 1.74 11.53 -3.23
C GLN A 174 0.30 11.98 -2.97
N ALA A 175 -0.43 11.29 -2.09
CA ALA A 175 -1.78 11.67 -1.67
C ALA A 175 -1.82 13.07 -1.05
N THR A 176 -2.93 13.78 -1.30
CA THR A 176 -3.19 15.12 -0.78
C THR A 176 -4.43 15.16 0.11
N ASP A 177 -4.60 16.25 0.86
CA ASP A 177 -5.86 16.58 1.54
C ASP A 177 -7.05 16.52 0.56
N GLU A 178 -6.90 17.06 -0.65
CA GLU A 178 -7.96 17.05 -1.66
C GLU A 178 -8.30 15.63 -2.12
N GLY A 179 -7.30 14.76 -2.29
CA GLY A 179 -7.53 13.34 -2.61
C GLY A 179 -8.26 12.58 -1.51
N MET A 180 -8.00 12.93 -0.24
CA MET A 180 -8.69 12.33 0.91
C MET A 180 -10.19 12.65 0.94
N ALA A 181 -10.62 13.71 0.25
CA ALA A 181 -12.04 14.04 0.15
C ALA A 181 -12.86 12.95 -0.54
N HIS A 182 -12.23 12.12 -1.38
CA HIS A 182 -12.89 10.97 -2.01
C HIS A 182 -13.34 9.92 -1.00
N LEU A 183 -12.65 9.78 0.14
CA LEU A 183 -13.00 8.80 1.17
C LEU A 183 -14.11 9.28 2.10
N ARG A 184 -14.65 10.50 1.93
CA ARG A 184 -15.74 11.02 2.77
C ARG A 184 -16.91 10.04 2.79
N ASN A 185 -17.46 9.80 3.98
CA ASN A 185 -18.57 8.88 4.22
C ASN A 185 -18.34 7.41 3.78
N HIS A 186 -17.09 6.96 3.59
CA HIS A 186 -16.83 5.58 3.18
C HIS A 186 -17.52 4.58 4.14
N PRO A 187 -18.38 3.68 3.64
CA PRO A 187 -19.36 2.98 4.47
C PRO A 187 -18.71 1.97 5.42
N THR A 188 -17.61 1.34 5.03
CA THR A 188 -16.99 0.22 5.78
C THR A 188 -15.60 0.52 6.33
N LEU A 189 -15.03 1.71 6.08
CA LEU A 189 -13.63 1.97 6.41
C LEU A 189 -13.45 2.06 7.93
N GLU A 190 -12.64 1.16 8.48
CA GLU A 190 -12.38 1.09 9.92
C GLU A 190 -10.97 1.55 10.28
N THR A 191 -10.01 1.33 9.39
CA THR A 191 -8.59 1.66 9.61
C THR A 191 -8.04 2.44 8.44
N ILE A 192 -7.48 3.60 8.74
CA ILE A 192 -6.64 4.34 7.79
C ILE A 192 -5.28 4.62 8.41
N GLN A 193 -4.22 4.26 7.69
CA GLN A 193 -2.85 4.54 8.11
C GLN A 193 -2.12 5.27 7.00
N MET A 194 -1.59 6.43 7.35
CA MET A 194 -0.84 7.32 6.48
C MET A 194 0.51 7.59 7.14
N GLY A 195 1.57 7.12 6.50
CA GLY A 195 2.91 7.65 6.78
C GLY A 195 3.35 8.44 5.57
N ALA A 196 3.38 9.76 5.70
CA ALA A 196 4.02 10.56 4.67
C ALA A 196 5.52 10.24 4.61
N TRP A 197 6.22 10.85 3.66
CA TRP A 197 7.69 10.78 3.61
C TRP A 197 8.30 12.17 3.62
N TRP A 198 7.74 13.04 4.47
CA TRP A 198 7.99 14.48 4.54
C TRP A 198 7.70 15.21 3.22
N GLU A 199 6.88 14.62 2.35
CA GLU A 199 6.41 15.17 1.06
C GLU A 199 4.88 15.12 0.93
N GLY A 200 4.18 14.47 1.88
CA GLY A 200 2.73 14.31 1.82
C GLY A 200 2.04 15.61 2.17
N LYS A 201 1.08 16.03 1.35
CA LYS A 201 0.29 17.24 1.57
C LYS A 201 -0.98 16.92 2.36
N THR A 202 -0.83 16.13 3.41
CA THR A 202 -1.92 15.72 4.30
C THR A 202 -1.80 16.45 5.63
N GLY A 203 -2.89 16.97 6.16
CA GLY A 203 -2.93 17.68 7.42
C GLY A 203 -4.33 17.80 7.99
N ASP A 204 -4.67 18.98 8.47
CA ASP A 204 -5.92 19.28 9.15
C ASP A 204 -7.17 18.90 8.32
N LYS A 205 -7.19 19.21 7.00
CA LYS A 205 -8.31 18.85 6.12
C LYS A 205 -8.46 17.34 5.93
N THR A 206 -7.35 16.58 5.91
CA THR A 206 -7.40 15.11 5.90
C THR A 206 -8.23 14.61 7.08
N LEU A 207 -8.02 15.14 8.29
CA LEU A 207 -8.81 14.74 9.46
C LEU A 207 -10.27 15.19 9.38
N GLU A 208 -10.53 16.38 8.85
CA GLU A 208 -11.89 16.85 8.57
C GLU A 208 -12.63 15.84 7.67
N HIS A 209 -12.01 15.40 6.57
CA HIS A 209 -12.62 14.47 5.62
C HIS A 209 -12.84 13.09 6.23
N LEU A 210 -11.82 12.53 6.87
CA LEU A 210 -11.88 11.19 7.45
C LEU A 210 -12.86 11.12 8.62
N SER A 211 -13.07 12.21 9.37
CA SER A 211 -14.03 12.24 10.47
C SER A 211 -15.48 11.93 10.07
N THR A 212 -15.79 12.00 8.77
CA THR A 212 -17.12 11.67 8.22
C THR A 212 -17.33 10.18 7.98
N CYS A 213 -16.28 9.36 7.98
CA CYS A 213 -16.38 7.90 7.83
C CYS A 213 -16.97 7.26 9.10
N PRO A 214 -18.20 6.72 9.06
CA PRO A 214 -18.96 6.39 10.27
C PRO A 214 -18.34 5.26 11.10
N ASN A 215 -17.53 4.40 10.48
CA ASN A 215 -16.98 3.18 11.10
C ASN A 215 -15.50 3.27 11.46
N LEU A 216 -14.88 4.45 11.39
CA LEU A 216 -13.46 4.60 11.73
C LEU A 216 -13.18 4.25 13.19
N LYS A 217 -12.22 3.34 13.36
CA LYS A 217 -11.69 2.84 14.64
C LYS A 217 -10.24 3.24 14.82
N HIS A 218 -9.42 3.19 13.77
CA HIS A 218 -8.00 3.46 13.85
C HIS A 218 -7.58 4.48 12.80
N ILE A 219 -6.99 5.58 13.26
CA ILE A 219 -6.34 6.57 12.40
C ILE A 219 -4.88 6.62 12.79
N LYS A 220 -3.99 6.44 11.81
CA LYS A 220 -2.60 6.86 11.93
C LYS A 220 -2.34 7.95 10.89
N LEU A 221 -2.01 9.15 11.35
CA LEU A 221 -1.63 10.26 10.50
C LEU A 221 -0.35 10.86 11.06
N GLY A 222 0.75 10.55 10.39
CA GLY A 222 2.07 11.03 10.77
C GLY A 222 2.66 12.02 9.79
N GLU A 223 3.71 12.71 10.22
CA GLU A 223 4.46 13.66 9.38
C GLU A 223 3.57 14.75 8.76
N ALA A 224 2.56 15.17 9.54
CA ALA A 224 1.58 16.20 9.20
C ALA A 224 1.65 17.34 10.23
N ILE A 225 1.21 18.53 9.84
CA ILE A 225 0.96 19.62 10.79
C ILE A 225 -0.52 19.58 11.14
N LEU A 226 -0.81 19.47 12.43
CA LEU A 226 -2.18 19.37 12.93
C LEU A 226 -2.41 20.36 14.06
N THR A 227 -3.58 20.98 14.04
CA THR A 227 -4.02 21.90 15.08
C THR A 227 -5.38 21.48 15.62
N TRP A 228 -5.71 21.93 16.82
CA TRP A 228 -7.05 21.72 17.37
C TRP A 228 -8.13 22.31 16.46
N GLU A 229 -7.96 23.57 16.04
CA GLU A 229 -8.97 24.29 15.27
C GLU A 229 -9.07 23.86 13.81
N GLY A 230 -7.99 23.33 13.23
CA GLY A 230 -7.97 22.93 11.83
C GLY A 230 -8.46 21.50 11.60
N GLY A 231 -8.09 20.53 12.44
CA GLY A 231 -8.28 19.12 12.12
C GLY A 231 -8.69 18.25 13.30
N LEU A 232 -7.98 18.37 14.43
CA LEU A 232 -8.14 17.41 15.53
C LEU A 232 -9.54 17.42 16.14
N LYS A 233 -10.17 18.59 16.30
CA LYS A 233 -11.54 18.69 16.85
C LYS A 233 -12.58 17.92 16.05
N HIS A 234 -12.35 17.70 14.75
CA HIS A 234 -13.29 16.97 13.90
C HIS A 234 -13.39 15.49 14.30
N LEU A 235 -12.32 14.91 14.85
CA LEU A 235 -12.30 13.51 15.30
C LEU A 235 -13.28 13.24 16.44
N VAL A 236 -13.72 14.27 17.18
CA VAL A 236 -14.76 14.17 18.21
C VAL A 236 -16.08 13.63 17.65
N GLN A 237 -16.37 13.87 16.37
CA GLN A 237 -17.53 13.26 15.70
C GLN A 237 -17.50 11.74 15.82
N ARG A 238 -16.31 11.12 15.81
CA ARG A 238 -16.10 9.68 15.88
C ARG A 238 -15.70 9.19 17.27
N ALA A 239 -16.02 9.93 18.34
CA ALA A 239 -15.68 9.55 19.71
C ALA A 239 -16.21 8.16 20.14
N ASP A 240 -17.35 7.74 19.59
CA ASP A 240 -17.96 6.44 19.91
C ASP A 240 -17.25 5.26 19.23
N THR A 241 -16.64 5.51 18.06
CA THR A 241 -16.06 4.46 17.21
C THR A 241 -14.55 4.40 17.27
N LEU A 242 -13.86 5.56 17.38
CA LEU A 242 -12.41 5.62 17.45
C LEU A 242 -11.89 4.88 18.68
N LYS A 243 -10.86 4.07 18.45
CA LYS A 243 -10.13 3.27 19.43
C LYS A 243 -8.66 3.66 19.50
N VAL A 244 -8.06 4.07 18.38
CA VAL A 244 -6.66 4.50 18.32
C VAL A 244 -6.51 5.70 17.39
N VAL A 245 -5.86 6.74 17.89
CA VAL A 245 -5.38 7.88 17.09
C VAL A 245 -3.86 7.96 17.29
N ASP A 246 -3.10 7.58 16.26
CA ASP A 246 -1.63 7.63 16.26
C ASP A 246 -1.15 8.82 15.41
N LEU A 247 -0.50 9.78 16.07
CA LEU A 247 0.02 11.01 15.50
C LEU A 247 1.55 10.93 15.28
N ASP A 248 2.06 9.77 14.88
CA ASP A 248 3.50 9.46 14.74
C ASP A 248 4.27 10.54 13.95
N ASN A 249 5.27 11.17 14.56
CA ASN A 249 6.03 12.29 13.97
C ASN A 249 5.18 13.47 13.47
N ALA A 250 3.92 13.59 13.87
CA ALA A 250 3.11 14.77 13.57
C ALA A 250 3.60 15.97 14.40
N LEU A 251 3.54 17.14 13.76
CA LEU A 251 3.84 18.45 14.31
C LEU A 251 2.54 19.01 14.90
N VAL A 252 2.39 18.85 16.21
CA VAL A 252 1.19 19.23 16.98
C VAL A 252 1.63 19.94 18.25
N GLU A 253 0.87 20.94 18.69
CA GLU A 253 1.11 21.53 20.01
C GLU A 253 0.74 20.54 21.13
N PRO A 254 1.53 20.42 22.21
CA PRO A 254 1.18 19.56 23.34
C PRO A 254 -0.22 19.83 23.90
N ALA A 255 -0.62 21.09 23.99
CA ALA A 255 -1.94 21.48 24.49
C ALA A 255 -3.08 20.95 23.62
N ASP A 256 -2.89 20.83 22.30
CA ASP A 256 -3.92 20.32 21.39
C ASP A 256 -4.03 18.79 21.46
N VAL A 257 -2.93 18.09 21.78
CA VAL A 257 -2.96 16.65 22.06
C VAL A 257 -3.68 16.36 23.38
N GLU A 258 -3.52 17.20 24.41
CA GLU A 258 -4.29 17.07 25.65
C GLU A 258 -5.79 17.29 25.41
N LYS A 259 -6.18 18.34 24.68
CA LYS A 259 -7.59 18.53 24.28
C LYS A 259 -8.15 17.31 23.55
N LEU A 260 -7.37 16.70 22.65
CA LEU A 260 -7.77 15.50 21.92
C LEU A 260 -7.97 14.29 22.85
N ARG A 261 -7.10 14.10 23.84
CA ARG A 261 -7.22 13.06 24.86
C ARG A 261 -8.47 13.24 25.71
N GLU A 262 -8.73 14.47 26.14
CA GLU A 262 -9.94 14.82 26.90
C GLU A 262 -11.21 14.58 26.08
N ALA A 263 -11.19 14.93 24.80
CA ALA A 263 -12.34 14.81 23.91
C ALA A 263 -12.58 13.37 23.39
N LEU A 264 -11.57 12.50 23.45
CA LEU A 264 -11.65 11.09 23.04
C LEU A 264 -11.28 10.15 24.20
N PRO A 265 -12.03 10.14 25.31
CA PRO A 265 -11.64 9.40 26.53
C PRO A 265 -11.60 7.88 26.34
N ASN A 266 -12.27 7.35 25.30
CA ASN A 266 -12.33 5.93 24.97
C ASN A 266 -11.30 5.51 23.90
N ALA A 267 -10.55 6.45 23.33
CA ALA A 267 -9.54 6.19 22.32
C ALA A 267 -8.14 6.33 22.91
N LYS A 268 -7.23 5.44 22.51
CA LYS A 268 -5.81 5.59 22.78
C LYS A 268 -5.22 6.63 21.84
N VAL A 269 -4.82 7.79 22.38
CA VAL A 269 -4.13 8.84 21.63
C VAL A 269 -2.62 8.71 21.82
N GLU A 270 -1.93 8.25 20.78
CA GLU A 270 -0.48 8.05 20.75
C GLU A 270 0.21 9.23 20.07
N TRP A 271 1.13 9.87 20.78
CA TRP A 271 1.98 10.94 20.24
C TRP A 271 3.29 10.97 21.00
N LYS A 272 4.41 10.93 20.27
CA LYS A 272 5.76 10.89 20.85
C LYS A 272 6.36 12.27 21.13
N GLY A 273 5.61 13.35 20.84
CA GLY A 273 6.05 14.72 21.05
C GLY A 273 6.86 15.31 19.89
N LEU A 274 6.98 16.65 19.90
CA LEU A 274 7.75 17.41 18.90
C LEU A 274 9.22 16.99 18.83
N ALA A 275 9.83 16.59 19.94
CA ALA A 275 11.21 16.10 19.98
C ALA A 275 11.41 14.85 19.10
N ALA A 276 10.43 13.94 19.06
CA ALA A 276 10.50 12.76 18.20
C ALA A 276 10.38 13.14 16.71
N ALA A 277 9.47 14.06 16.38
CA ALA A 277 9.35 14.61 15.03
C ALA A 277 10.64 15.33 14.60
N GLY A 278 11.26 16.13 15.46
CA GLY A 278 12.54 16.81 15.18
C GLY A 278 13.68 15.83 14.91
N LYS A 279 13.79 14.75 15.70
CA LYS A 279 14.74 13.66 15.43
C LYS A 279 14.48 13.00 14.08
N ALA A 280 13.23 12.77 13.72
CA ALA A 280 12.87 12.19 12.41
C ALA A 280 13.22 13.14 11.24
N ILE A 281 12.93 14.44 11.37
CA ILE A 281 13.27 15.48 10.38
C ILE A 281 14.78 15.55 10.16
N THR A 282 15.56 15.48 11.24
CA THR A 282 17.03 15.62 11.21
C THR A 282 17.78 14.30 11.01
N ALA A 283 17.08 13.17 10.98
CA ALA A 283 17.68 11.85 10.87
C ALA A 283 18.54 11.70 9.60
N ARG A 284 18.18 12.39 8.51
CA ARG A 284 18.92 12.37 7.25
C ARG A 284 18.91 13.77 6.59
N PRO A 285 19.95 14.15 5.82
CA PRO A 285 19.96 15.46 5.14
C PRO A 285 18.75 15.68 4.23
N TRP A 286 18.29 14.62 3.55
CA TRP A 286 17.16 14.70 2.63
C TRP A 286 15.79 14.71 3.31
N THR A 287 15.63 14.26 4.56
CA THR A 287 14.34 14.37 5.28
C THR A 287 14.04 15.83 5.60
N LYS A 288 15.04 16.56 6.10
CA LYS A 288 14.93 18.01 6.36
C LYS A 288 14.62 18.78 5.08
N ALA A 289 15.39 18.54 4.02
CA ALA A 289 15.17 19.19 2.72
C ALA A 289 13.80 18.88 2.10
N LYS A 290 13.16 17.76 2.44
CA LYS A 290 11.79 17.45 2.01
C LYS A 290 10.75 18.21 2.83
N ALA A 291 10.88 18.21 4.16
CA ALA A 291 10.01 18.96 5.06
C ALA A 291 9.99 20.46 4.69
N GLU A 292 11.17 21.06 4.46
CA GLU A 292 11.34 22.47 4.10
C GLU A 292 10.67 22.87 2.77
N LYS A 293 10.30 21.92 1.91
CA LYS A 293 9.61 22.24 0.64
C LYS A 293 8.17 22.68 0.81
N TRP A 294 7.51 22.31 1.91
CA TRP A 294 6.08 22.56 2.08
C TRP A 294 5.64 22.85 3.51
N MET A 295 6.37 22.39 4.53
CA MET A 295 6.09 22.72 5.92
C MET A 295 6.62 24.13 6.24
N PRO A 296 5.86 24.98 6.97
CA PRO A 296 6.35 26.26 7.47
C PRO A 296 7.62 26.09 8.32
N ALA A 297 8.61 26.96 8.09
CA ALA A 297 9.90 26.91 8.77
C ALA A 297 9.77 26.95 10.30
N GLU A 298 8.83 27.73 10.82
CA GLU A 298 8.54 27.83 12.26
C GLU A 298 8.23 26.49 12.93
N TRP A 299 7.51 25.59 12.26
CA TRP A 299 7.16 24.27 12.79
C TRP A 299 8.34 23.31 12.73
N ILE A 300 9.12 23.38 11.64
CA ILE A 300 10.37 22.62 11.49
C ILE A 300 11.34 23.03 12.61
N ASP A 301 11.62 24.32 12.75
CA ASP A 301 12.54 24.86 13.74
C ASP A 301 12.10 24.51 15.16
N ARG A 302 10.81 24.62 15.47
CA ARG A 302 10.25 24.23 16.76
C ARG A 302 10.50 22.76 17.08
N ALA A 303 10.25 21.85 16.14
CA ALA A 303 10.48 20.42 16.35
C ALA A 303 11.98 20.09 16.46
N VAL A 304 12.81 20.69 15.62
CA VAL A 304 14.27 20.53 15.64
C VAL A 304 14.85 21.02 16.97
N ASN A 305 14.42 22.19 17.45
CA ASN A 305 14.85 22.74 18.74
C ASN A 305 14.38 21.86 19.91
N ALA A 306 13.18 21.28 19.84
CA ALA A 306 12.70 20.35 20.87
C ALA A 306 13.49 19.03 20.92
N ALA A 307 14.25 18.70 19.87
CA ALA A 307 15.06 17.48 19.80
C ALA A 307 16.50 17.63 20.33
N GLN A 308 16.95 18.86 20.58
CA GLN A 308 18.28 19.21 21.11
C GLN A 308 18.28 19.19 22.65
#